data_AF-A0A9Y3RE27-F1
#
_entry.id   AF-A0A9Y3RE27-F1
#
_cell.length_a   1.000
_cell.length_b   1.000
_cell.length_c   1.000
_cell.angle_alpha   90.00
_cell.angle_beta   90.00
_cell.angle_gamma   90.00
#
_symmetry.space_group_name_H-M   'P 1'
#
loop_
_entity.id
_entity.type
_entity.pdbx_description
1 polymer ?
#
loop_
_entity_poly.entity_id
_entity_poly.type
_entity_poly.pdbx_seq_one_letter_code
_entity_poly.pdbx_strand_id
1 'polypeptide(L)'
;MAQGHKFQDLEETGEALVGFINSSQPDKLKGLKDEHQALFDQHTETAKIVTQILKDLAQIEENTGQRLLDMEQEKMRREKELESLEEQLRQCTAKSQITDSELQFLQKELESLRNAENELEILQSEVEEDTTEVIPSAVYVAQVYYLITKIKWEYDTPANILKGVHYGADLATPINIDTTSRSRIDVSDQLWGFVSTKW
;
A
#
# COMPACT_ATOMS: atom_id res chain seq x y z
N MET A 1 -15.12 136.27 -25.12
CA MET A 1 -15.70 135.16 -25.91
C MET A 1 -14.74 133.96 -25.88
N ALA A 2 -14.55 133.30 -24.73
CA ALA A 2 -13.51 132.26 -24.58
C ALA A 2 -13.93 131.05 -23.70
N GLN A 3 -15.23 130.85 -23.49
CA GLN A 3 -15.75 129.73 -22.71
C GLN A 3 -16.48 128.66 -23.54
N GLY A 4 -16.75 128.90 -24.83
CA GLY A 4 -17.44 127.94 -25.72
C GLY A 4 -16.54 126.83 -26.28
N HIS A 5 -15.28 127.13 -26.65
CA HIS A 5 -14.38 126.14 -27.29
C HIS A 5 -13.91 125.01 -26.36
N LYS A 6 -13.81 125.26 -25.04
CA LYS A 6 -13.40 124.22 -24.07
C LYS A 6 -14.45 123.11 -23.90
N PHE A 7 -15.72 123.40 -24.20
CA PHE A 7 -16.77 122.38 -24.13
C PHE A 7 -16.82 121.55 -25.41
N GLN A 8 -16.43 122.11 -26.55
CA GLN A 8 -16.50 121.42 -27.85
C GLN A 8 -15.34 120.43 -28.05
N ASP A 9 -14.13 120.78 -27.66
CA ASP A 9 -13.00 119.82 -27.69
C ASP A 9 -13.22 118.66 -26.70
N LEU A 10 -13.89 118.96 -25.58
CA LEU A 10 -14.27 117.96 -24.57
C LEU A 10 -15.40 117.04 -25.05
N GLU A 11 -16.32 117.58 -25.85
CA GLU A 11 -17.39 116.83 -26.50
C GLU A 11 -16.85 115.93 -27.62
N GLU A 12 -15.92 116.43 -28.44
CA GLU A 12 -15.31 115.67 -29.54
C GLU A 12 -14.36 114.57 -29.02
N THR A 13 -13.59 114.86 -27.97
CA THR A 13 -12.82 113.80 -27.26
C THR A 13 -13.74 112.83 -26.53
N GLY A 14 -14.88 113.29 -26.01
CA GLY A 14 -15.92 112.43 -25.45
C GLY A 14 -16.53 111.49 -26.49
N GLU A 15 -16.88 111.99 -27.68
CA GLU A 15 -17.43 111.20 -28.80
C GLU A 15 -16.42 110.20 -29.33
N ALA A 16 -15.14 110.58 -29.46
CA ALA A 16 -14.08 109.67 -29.88
C ALA A 16 -13.87 108.52 -28.86
N LEU A 17 -13.96 108.81 -27.56
CA LEU A 17 -13.88 107.80 -26.50
C LEU A 17 -15.09 106.87 -26.51
N VAL A 18 -16.31 107.42 -26.68
CA VAL A 18 -17.54 106.61 -26.81
C VAL A 18 -17.49 105.74 -28.07
N GLY A 19 -17.00 106.26 -29.19
CA GLY A 19 -16.77 105.50 -30.42
C GLY A 19 -15.78 104.36 -30.22
N PHE A 20 -14.68 104.61 -29.50
CA PHE A 20 -13.68 103.58 -29.17
C PHE A 20 -14.27 102.50 -28.25
N ILE A 21 -15.01 102.88 -27.21
CA ILE A 21 -15.69 101.96 -26.28
C ILE A 21 -16.72 101.09 -27.02
N ASN A 22 -17.51 101.69 -27.91
CA ASN A 22 -18.50 100.98 -28.70
C ASN A 22 -17.85 100.06 -29.77
N SER A 23 -16.72 100.46 -30.35
CA SER A 23 -15.96 99.63 -31.30
C SER A 23 -15.25 98.44 -30.65
N SER A 24 -14.94 98.53 -29.35
CA SER A 24 -14.21 97.52 -28.58
C SER A 24 -15.06 96.31 -28.18
N GLN A 25 -16.36 96.28 -28.55
CA GLN A 25 -17.30 95.20 -28.28
C GLN A 25 -17.13 94.57 -26.88
N PRO A 26 -17.27 95.37 -25.80
CA PRO A 26 -17.00 94.96 -24.42
C PRO A 26 -17.78 93.71 -23.99
N ASP A 27 -18.97 93.49 -24.56
CA ASP A 27 -19.77 92.29 -24.33
C ASP A 27 -19.09 91.01 -24.84
N LYS A 28 -18.33 91.07 -25.94
CA LYS A 28 -17.55 89.92 -26.44
C LYS A 28 -16.34 89.62 -25.58
N LEU A 29 -15.65 90.64 -25.08
CA LEU A 29 -14.55 90.47 -24.12
C LEU A 29 -15.05 89.89 -22.80
N LYS A 30 -16.23 90.32 -22.35
CA LYS A 30 -16.89 89.75 -21.17
C LYS A 30 -17.30 88.28 -21.41
N GLY A 31 -17.89 87.97 -22.57
CA GLY A 31 -18.21 86.59 -22.96
C GLY A 31 -16.98 85.68 -23.02
N LEU A 32 -15.87 86.14 -23.62
CA LEU A 32 -14.59 85.42 -23.66
C LEU A 32 -14.01 85.18 -22.26
N LYS A 33 -14.12 86.17 -21.36
CA LYS A 33 -13.69 86.03 -19.97
C LYS A 33 -14.54 85.00 -19.23
N ASP A 34 -15.85 85.03 -19.41
CA ASP A 34 -16.78 84.09 -18.78
C ASP A 34 -16.57 82.66 -19.31
N GLU A 35 -16.30 82.49 -20.61
CA GLU A 35 -15.89 81.20 -21.20
C GLU A 35 -14.55 80.70 -20.65
N HIS A 36 -13.55 81.58 -20.52
CA HIS A 36 -12.27 81.22 -19.90
C HIS A 36 -12.41 80.80 -18.44
N GLN A 37 -13.27 81.49 -17.68
CA GLN A 37 -13.56 81.14 -16.29
C GLN A 37 -14.25 79.77 -16.21
N ALA A 38 -15.24 79.51 -17.07
CA ALA A 38 -15.92 78.22 -17.14
C ALA A 38 -14.96 77.07 -17.49
N LEU A 39 -14.04 77.29 -18.45
CA LEU A 39 -12.99 76.33 -18.78
C LEU A 39 -12.03 76.09 -17.61
N PHE A 40 -11.65 77.14 -16.89
CA PHE A 40 -10.78 77.01 -15.72
C PHE A 40 -11.47 76.22 -14.59
N ASP A 41 -12.74 76.53 -14.32
CA ASP A 41 -13.54 75.82 -13.32
C ASP A 41 -13.70 74.34 -13.71
N GLN A 42 -13.96 74.05 -14.98
CA GLN A 42 -14.00 72.68 -15.50
C GLN A 42 -12.65 71.96 -15.36
N HIS A 43 -11.53 72.63 -15.64
CA HIS A 43 -10.20 72.06 -15.46
C HIS A 43 -9.89 71.76 -14.00
N THR A 44 -10.21 72.68 -13.08
CA THR A 44 -10.00 72.45 -11.64
C THR A 44 -10.85 71.30 -11.12
N GLU A 45 -12.09 71.17 -11.60
CA GLU A 45 -12.96 70.05 -11.22
C GLU A 45 -12.45 68.72 -11.80
N THR A 46 -12.04 68.71 -13.06
CA THR A 46 -11.43 67.53 -13.69
C THR A 46 -10.16 67.12 -12.94
N ALA A 47 -9.31 68.07 -12.54
CA ALA A 47 -8.10 67.79 -11.78
C ALA A 47 -8.41 67.16 -10.41
N LYS A 48 -9.45 67.63 -9.71
CA LYS A 48 -9.89 67.01 -8.45
C LYS A 48 -10.38 65.58 -8.67
N ILE A 49 -11.22 65.35 -9.68
CA ILE A 49 -11.74 64.02 -10.02
C ILE A 49 -10.58 63.06 -10.32
N VAL A 50 -9.64 63.47 -11.18
CA VAL A 50 -8.47 62.66 -11.53
C VAL A 50 -7.60 62.36 -10.29
N THR A 51 -7.38 63.36 -9.43
CA THR A 51 -6.60 63.16 -8.20
C THR A 51 -7.28 62.15 -7.26
N GLN A 52 -8.60 62.22 -7.14
CA GLN A 52 -9.37 61.26 -6.33
C GLN A 52 -9.29 59.85 -6.92
N ILE A 53 -9.46 59.71 -8.24
CA ILE A 53 -9.31 58.42 -8.94
C ILE A 53 -7.92 57.84 -8.72
N LEU A 54 -6.85 58.64 -8.85
CA LEU A 54 -5.49 58.18 -8.64
C LEU A 54 -5.25 57.72 -7.20
N LYS A 55 -5.82 58.43 -6.22
CA LYS A 55 -5.74 58.04 -4.81
C LYS A 55 -6.46 56.71 -4.55
N ASP A 56 -7.66 56.57 -5.09
CA ASP A 56 -8.45 55.34 -4.94
C ASP A 56 -7.76 54.16 -5.64
N LEU A 57 -7.17 54.39 -6.82
CA LEU A 57 -6.40 53.38 -7.55
C LEU A 57 -5.18 52.92 -6.76
N ALA A 58 -4.40 53.85 -6.19
CA ALA A 58 -3.24 53.52 -5.36
C ALA A 58 -3.64 52.69 -4.13
N GLN A 59 -4.75 53.05 -3.47
CA GLN A 59 -5.26 52.30 -2.33
C GLN A 59 -5.72 50.89 -2.72
N ILE A 60 -6.39 50.73 -3.87
CA ILE A 60 -6.81 49.43 -4.38
C ILE A 60 -5.59 48.58 -4.73
N GLU A 61 -4.58 49.18 -5.37
CA GLU A 61 -3.33 48.51 -5.73
C GLU A 61 -2.58 47.99 -4.49
N GLU A 62 -2.42 48.83 -3.46
CA GLU A 62 -1.79 48.45 -2.19
C GLU A 62 -2.54 47.30 -1.51
N ASN A 63 -3.87 47.40 -1.39
CA ASN A 63 -4.70 46.36 -0.79
C ASN A 63 -4.62 45.04 -1.56
N THR A 64 -4.57 45.11 -2.88
CA THR A 64 -4.47 43.92 -3.74
C THR A 64 -3.08 43.29 -3.64
N GLY A 65 -2.03 44.11 -3.59
CA GLY A 65 -0.65 43.67 -3.39
C GLY A 65 -0.48 42.96 -2.05
N GLN A 66 -1.03 43.51 -0.97
CA GLN A 66 -0.96 42.88 0.36
C GLN A 66 -1.69 41.52 0.37
N ARG A 67 -2.91 41.47 -0.19
CA ARG A 67 -3.66 40.20 -0.29
C ARG A 67 -2.91 39.14 -1.08
N LEU A 68 -2.25 39.54 -2.17
CA LEU A 68 -1.46 38.62 -2.99
C LEU A 68 -0.25 38.08 -2.21
N LEU A 69 0.41 38.94 -1.42
CA LEU A 69 1.51 38.53 -0.56
C LEU A 69 1.07 37.53 0.51
N ASP A 70 -0.07 37.80 1.17
CA ASP A 70 -0.65 36.91 2.18
C ASP A 70 -1.02 35.55 1.56
N MET A 71 -1.61 35.55 0.36
CA MET A 71 -1.93 34.34 -0.38
C MET A 71 -0.68 33.53 -0.74
N GLU A 72 0.39 34.18 -1.19
CA GLU A 72 1.64 33.47 -1.53
C GLU A 72 2.29 32.87 -0.27
N GLN A 73 2.24 33.56 0.87
CA GLN A 73 2.72 33.02 2.14
C GLN A 73 1.92 31.80 2.61
N GLU A 74 0.59 31.82 2.48
CA GLU A 74 -0.27 30.68 2.78
C GLU A 74 0.05 29.50 1.85
N LYS A 75 0.19 29.76 0.55
CA LYS A 75 0.57 28.74 -0.44
C LYS A 75 1.90 28.08 -0.09
N MET A 76 2.93 28.87 0.20
CA MET A 76 4.26 28.36 0.59
C MET A 76 4.22 27.50 1.86
N ARG A 77 3.35 27.85 2.82
CA ARG A 77 3.16 27.05 4.04
C ARG A 77 2.49 25.72 3.72
N ARG A 78 1.44 25.73 2.90
CA ARG A 78 0.75 24.50 2.50
C ARG A 78 1.61 23.58 1.65
N GLU A 79 2.44 24.13 0.76
CA GLU A 79 3.42 23.33 -0.01
C GLU A 79 4.36 22.57 0.93
N LYS A 80 4.90 23.22 1.97
CA LYS A 80 5.74 22.54 2.97
C LYS A 80 4.99 21.46 3.77
N GLU A 81 3.75 21.73 4.16
CA GLU A 81 2.92 20.74 4.84
C GLU A 81 2.64 19.54 3.93
N LEU A 82 2.39 19.79 2.64
CA LEU A 82 2.14 18.76 1.64
C LEU A 82 3.39 17.90 1.40
N GLU A 83 4.57 18.52 1.23
CA GLU A 83 5.85 17.81 1.15
C GLU A 83 6.09 16.92 2.38
N SER A 84 5.80 17.43 3.59
CA SER A 84 5.93 16.65 4.82
C SER A 84 4.96 15.47 4.87
N LEU A 85 3.72 15.64 4.41
CA LEU A 85 2.72 14.58 4.37
C LEU A 85 3.06 13.51 3.33
N GLU A 86 3.57 13.91 2.17
CA GLU A 86 4.04 12.98 1.13
C GLU A 86 5.19 12.11 1.63
N GLU A 87 6.15 12.68 2.35
CA GLU A 87 7.26 11.91 2.94
C GLU A 87 6.75 10.93 4.01
N GLN A 88 5.84 11.35 4.88
CA GLN A 88 5.21 10.45 5.85
C GLN A 88 4.43 9.32 5.18
N LEU A 89 3.69 9.62 4.12
CA LEU A 89 2.96 8.63 3.34
C LEU A 89 3.92 7.62 2.73
N ARG A 90 5.01 8.09 2.11
CA ARG A 90 6.05 7.24 1.53
C ARG A 90 6.67 6.29 2.56
N GLN A 91 6.98 6.80 3.75
CA GLN A 91 7.51 5.98 4.84
C GLN A 91 6.49 4.95 5.34
N CYS A 92 5.22 5.33 5.47
CA CYS A 92 4.15 4.42 5.86
C CYS A 92 3.94 3.31 4.81
N THR A 93 3.91 3.67 3.52
CA THR A 93 3.81 2.70 2.43
C THR A 93 4.98 1.73 2.42
N ALA A 94 6.22 2.22 2.60
CA ALA A 94 7.39 1.35 2.68
C ALA A 94 7.31 0.37 3.86
N LYS A 95 6.89 0.84 5.04
CA LYS A 95 6.66 -0.02 6.21
C LYS A 95 5.58 -1.06 5.93
N SER A 96 4.46 -0.67 5.33
CA SER A 96 3.38 -1.59 4.96
C SER A 96 3.88 -2.70 4.03
N GLN A 97 4.64 -2.34 3.00
CA GLN A 97 5.18 -3.32 2.05
C GLN A 97 6.14 -4.32 2.70
N ILE A 98 6.96 -3.87 3.66
CA ILE A 98 7.85 -4.74 4.43
C ILE A 98 7.02 -5.71 5.28
N THR A 99 6.07 -5.20 6.06
CA THR A 99 5.20 -6.03 6.90
C THR A 99 4.37 -7.03 6.07
N ASP A 100 3.85 -6.62 4.91
CA ASP A 100 3.13 -7.52 4.00
C ASP A 100 4.02 -8.65 3.48
N SER A 101 5.28 -8.35 3.19
CA SER A 101 6.26 -9.35 2.76
C SER A 101 6.61 -10.33 3.87
N GLU A 102 6.79 -9.82 5.10
CA GLU A 102 7.01 -10.65 6.30
C GLU A 102 5.81 -11.56 6.60
N LEU A 103 4.59 -11.04 6.47
CA LEU A 103 3.37 -11.83 6.65
C LEU A 103 3.26 -12.95 5.60
N GLN A 104 3.53 -12.66 4.33
CA GLN A 104 3.54 -13.69 3.28
C GLN A 104 4.62 -14.74 3.52
N PHE A 105 5.78 -14.35 4.03
CA PHE A 105 6.84 -15.28 4.40
C PHE A 105 6.39 -16.20 5.53
N LEU A 106 5.87 -15.64 6.62
CA LEU A 106 5.39 -16.41 7.78
C LEU A 106 4.22 -17.35 7.43
N GLN A 107 3.31 -16.91 6.55
CA GLN A 107 2.22 -17.77 6.06
C GLN A 107 2.75 -18.99 5.33
N LYS A 108 3.76 -18.83 4.47
CA LYS A 108 4.38 -19.96 3.76
C LYS A 108 5.10 -20.91 4.71
N GLU A 109 5.79 -20.37 5.72
CA GLU A 109 6.47 -21.17 6.73
C GLU A 109 5.46 -21.98 7.57
N LEU A 110 4.33 -21.37 7.94
CA LEU A 110 3.24 -22.05 8.64
C LEU A 110 2.63 -23.18 7.79
N GLU A 111 2.35 -22.92 6.51
CA GLU A 111 1.86 -23.95 5.58
C GLU A 111 2.84 -25.13 5.47
N SER A 112 4.15 -24.83 5.36
CA SER A 112 5.19 -25.85 5.32
C SER A 112 5.25 -26.68 6.60
N LEU A 113 5.15 -26.05 7.76
CA LEU A 113 5.14 -26.74 9.05
C LEU A 113 3.90 -27.62 9.21
N ARG A 114 2.73 -27.14 8.76
CA ARG A 114 1.49 -27.92 8.77
C ARG A 114 1.57 -29.15 7.88
N ASN A 115 2.19 -29.03 6.71
CA ASN A 115 2.41 -30.17 5.82
C ASN A 115 3.35 -31.20 6.47
N ALA A 116 4.45 -30.75 7.08
CA ALA A 116 5.37 -31.63 7.80
C ALA A 116 4.70 -32.32 9.01
N GLU A 117 3.85 -31.61 9.75
CA GLU A 117 3.05 -32.18 10.85
C GLU A 117 2.12 -33.29 10.34
N ASN A 118 1.41 -33.05 9.24
CA ASN A 118 0.54 -34.05 8.64
C ASN A 118 1.31 -35.27 8.12
N GLU A 119 2.50 -35.07 7.51
CA GLU A 119 3.38 -36.18 7.11
C GLU A 119 3.84 -37.02 8.32
N LEU A 120 4.18 -36.36 9.44
CA LEU A 120 4.55 -37.05 10.67
C LEU A 120 3.37 -37.82 11.29
N GLU A 121 2.16 -37.28 11.25
CA GLU A 121 0.96 -37.96 11.74
C GLU A 121 0.66 -39.23 10.94
N ILE A 122 0.79 -39.17 9.61
CA ILE A 122 0.67 -40.35 8.74
C ILE A 122 1.72 -41.39 9.13
N LEU A 123 3.00 -40.99 9.21
CA LEU A 123 4.08 -41.91 9.54
C LEU A 123 3.90 -42.54 10.93
N GLN A 124 3.39 -41.76 11.90
CA GLN A 124 3.09 -42.27 13.23
C GLN A 124 1.99 -43.34 13.18
N SER A 125 0.94 -43.13 12.39
CA SER A 125 -0.13 -44.12 12.22
C SER A 125 0.36 -45.42 11.57
N GLU A 126 1.24 -45.33 10.56
CA GLU A 126 1.84 -46.50 9.92
C GLU A 126 2.68 -47.32 10.90
N VAL A 127 3.50 -46.65 11.71
CA VAL A 127 4.31 -47.31 12.75
C VAL A 127 3.43 -47.93 13.83
N GLU A 128 2.33 -47.27 14.20
CA GLU A 128 1.37 -47.81 15.16
C GLU A 128 0.71 -49.08 14.63
N GLU A 129 0.25 -49.12 13.37
CA GLU A 129 -0.32 -50.32 12.73
C GLU A 129 0.68 -51.50 12.74
N ASP A 130 1.93 -51.26 12.31
CA ASP A 130 2.96 -52.29 12.28
C ASP A 130 3.28 -52.82 13.69
N THR A 131 3.38 -51.93 14.67
CA THR A 131 3.81 -52.28 16.03
C THR A 131 2.69 -52.92 16.85
N THR A 132 1.44 -52.50 16.65
CA THR A 132 0.31 -52.91 17.49
C THR A 132 -0.51 -54.03 16.89
N GLU A 133 -0.56 -54.17 15.55
CA GLU A 133 -1.37 -55.19 14.88
C GLU A 133 -0.49 -56.28 14.26
N VAL A 134 0.47 -55.91 13.42
CA VAL A 134 1.22 -56.86 12.58
C VAL A 134 2.23 -57.68 13.38
N ILE A 135 3.09 -57.00 14.17
CA ILE A 135 4.14 -57.69 14.94
C ILE A 135 3.54 -58.65 15.98
N PRO A 136 2.55 -58.26 16.81
CA PRO A 136 1.96 -59.17 17.78
C PRO A 136 1.24 -60.36 17.11
N SER A 137 0.57 -60.13 15.98
CA SER A 137 -0.09 -61.20 15.20
C SER A 137 0.92 -62.21 14.65
N ALA A 138 2.00 -61.74 14.03
CA ALA A 138 3.07 -62.61 13.51
C ALA A 138 3.75 -63.43 14.62
N VAL A 139 4.01 -62.79 15.77
CA VAL A 139 4.53 -63.46 16.97
C VAL A 139 3.55 -64.52 17.46
N TYR A 140 2.26 -64.21 17.54
CA TYR A 140 1.23 -65.18 17.95
C TYR A 140 1.15 -66.36 16.98
N VAL A 141 1.14 -66.14 15.66
CA VAL A 141 1.11 -67.20 14.65
C VAL A 141 2.35 -68.10 14.78
N ALA A 142 3.54 -67.51 14.91
CA ALA A 142 4.77 -68.27 15.13
C ALA A 142 4.73 -69.08 16.43
N GLN A 143 4.18 -68.51 17.51
CA GLN A 143 3.97 -69.21 18.79
C GLN A 143 2.98 -70.36 18.64
N VAL A 144 1.86 -70.19 17.92
CA VAL A 144 0.86 -71.24 17.68
C VAL A 144 1.49 -72.40 16.90
N TYR A 145 2.23 -72.12 15.83
CA TYR A 145 2.97 -73.16 15.09
C TYR A 145 3.93 -73.91 16.00
N TYR A 146 4.67 -73.21 16.86
CA TYR A 146 5.52 -73.87 17.84
C TYR A 146 4.72 -74.66 18.89
N LEU A 147 3.58 -74.15 19.37
CA LEU A 147 2.77 -74.85 20.37
C LEU A 147 2.20 -76.16 19.84
N ILE A 148 1.76 -76.16 18.58
CA ILE A 148 1.21 -77.33 17.89
C ILE A 148 2.32 -78.32 17.55
N THR A 149 3.37 -77.86 16.87
CA THR A 149 4.39 -78.75 16.31
C THR A 149 5.49 -79.09 17.29
N LYS A 150 5.76 -78.23 18.29
CA LYS A 150 6.94 -78.28 19.17
C LYS A 150 8.28 -78.29 18.43
N ILE A 151 8.33 -77.83 17.18
CA ILE A 151 9.55 -77.77 16.39
C ILE A 151 10.16 -76.37 16.47
N LYS A 152 11.46 -76.28 16.76
CA LYS A 152 12.26 -75.07 16.55
C LYS A 152 13.18 -75.26 15.35
N TRP A 153 13.11 -74.32 14.42
CA TRP A 153 13.94 -74.33 13.22
C TRP A 153 15.27 -73.60 13.44
N GLU A 154 16.32 -74.10 12.80
CA GLU A 154 17.60 -73.42 12.67
C GLU A 154 17.56 -72.60 11.37
N TYR A 155 17.76 -71.30 11.49
CA TYR A 155 17.60 -70.38 10.35
C TYR A 155 18.92 -70.12 9.59
N ASP A 156 20.05 -70.52 10.17
CA ASP A 156 21.38 -70.37 9.56
C ASP A 156 21.76 -71.62 8.76
N THR A 157 20.90 -72.00 7.79
CA THR A 157 21.12 -73.16 6.90
C THR A 157 20.75 -72.85 5.46
N PRO A 158 21.29 -73.58 4.47
CA PRO A 158 20.90 -73.45 3.07
C PRO A 158 19.39 -73.63 2.87
N ALA A 159 18.78 -72.90 1.93
CA ALA A 159 17.33 -72.89 1.69
C ALA A 159 16.75 -74.27 1.32
N ASN A 160 17.58 -75.18 0.84
CA ASN A 160 17.20 -76.55 0.49
C ASN A 160 17.33 -77.55 1.66
N ILE A 161 17.75 -77.11 2.84
CA ILE A 161 17.92 -77.96 4.02
C ILE A 161 17.01 -77.44 5.14
N LEU A 162 16.02 -78.26 5.51
CA LEU A 162 15.19 -78.02 6.69
C LEU A 162 15.84 -78.65 7.92
N LYS A 163 16.43 -77.82 8.77
CA LYS A 163 17.14 -78.25 9.98
C LYS A 163 16.49 -77.67 11.22
N GLY A 164 16.26 -78.49 12.24
CA GLY A 164 15.60 -78.05 13.46
C GLY A 164 15.60 -79.13 14.54
N VAL A 165 14.88 -78.89 15.63
CA VAL A 165 14.72 -79.83 16.74
C VAL A 165 13.26 -79.87 17.18
N HIS A 166 12.72 -81.07 17.30
CA HIS A 166 11.39 -81.34 17.85
C HIS A 166 11.46 -81.60 19.36
N TYR A 167 10.65 -80.86 20.14
CA TYR A 167 10.59 -80.90 21.62
C TYR A 167 9.24 -81.47 22.10
N GLY A 168 8.91 -82.70 21.69
CA GLY A 168 7.73 -83.42 22.16
C GLY A 168 7.82 -83.83 23.64
N ALA A 169 6.88 -84.67 24.10
CA ALA A 169 6.89 -85.24 25.46
C ALA A 169 8.05 -86.23 25.70
N ASP A 170 8.64 -86.75 24.62
CA ASP A 170 9.78 -87.66 24.61
C ASP A 170 11.11 -86.90 24.44
N LEU A 171 12.23 -87.61 24.24
CA LEU A 171 13.54 -87.02 24.03
C LEU A 171 13.56 -86.10 22.79
N ALA A 172 14.22 -84.93 22.92
CA ALA A 172 14.36 -83.98 21.82
C ALA A 172 14.96 -84.66 20.58
N THR A 173 14.25 -84.57 19.45
CA THR A 173 14.61 -85.28 18.22
C THR A 173 15.12 -84.28 17.17
N PRO A 174 16.35 -84.45 16.65
CA PRO A 174 16.86 -83.58 15.60
C PRO A 174 16.16 -83.84 14.26
N ILE A 175 15.87 -82.76 13.54
CA ILE A 175 15.31 -82.77 12.19
C ILE A 175 16.40 -82.26 11.24
N ASN A 176 16.67 -83.02 10.18
CA ASN A 176 17.54 -82.60 9.08
C ASN A 176 17.03 -83.25 7.79
N ILE A 177 16.38 -82.45 6.94
CA ILE A 177 15.75 -82.91 5.70
C ILE A 177 16.29 -82.10 4.53
N ASP A 178 16.87 -82.78 3.55
CA ASP A 178 17.19 -82.18 2.25
C ASP A 178 15.93 -82.21 1.36
N THR A 179 15.49 -81.02 0.92
CA THR A 179 14.27 -80.83 0.12
C THR A 179 14.52 -80.87 -1.38
N THR A 180 15.78 -80.97 -1.85
CA THR A 180 16.12 -80.98 -3.28
C THR A 180 15.52 -82.15 -4.06
N SER A 181 15.38 -83.31 -3.42
CA SER A 181 15.01 -84.58 -4.06
C SER A 181 13.67 -85.13 -3.57
N ARG A 182 12.92 -84.38 -2.76
CA ARG A 182 11.70 -84.83 -2.08
C ARG A 182 10.50 -83.97 -2.44
N SER A 183 9.31 -84.57 -2.50
CA SER A 183 8.09 -83.81 -2.74
C SER A 183 7.69 -83.01 -1.49
N ARG A 184 7.00 -81.88 -1.69
CA ARG A 184 6.50 -81.04 -0.57
C ARG A 184 5.55 -81.82 0.34
N ILE A 185 4.74 -82.72 -0.22
CA ILE A 185 3.77 -83.53 0.53
C ILE A 185 4.52 -84.51 1.44
N ASP A 186 5.50 -85.24 0.90
CA ASP A 186 6.27 -86.21 1.67
C ASP A 186 7.02 -85.56 2.85
N VAL A 187 7.51 -84.33 2.65
CA VAL A 187 8.18 -83.55 3.70
C VAL A 187 7.17 -83.12 4.76
N SER A 188 6.00 -82.60 4.36
CA SER A 188 4.93 -82.22 5.30
C SER A 188 4.40 -83.41 6.11
N ASP A 189 4.15 -84.56 5.47
CA ASP A 189 3.67 -85.76 6.15
C ASP A 189 4.68 -86.27 7.18
N GLN A 190 5.97 -86.23 6.85
CA GLN A 190 7.02 -86.56 7.82
C GLN A 190 7.03 -85.60 9.00
N LEU A 191 6.86 -84.30 8.76
CA LEU A 191 6.87 -83.29 9.84
C LEU A 191 5.66 -83.45 10.77
N TRP A 192 4.47 -83.71 10.21
CA TRP A 192 3.27 -84.01 10.99
C TRP A 192 3.36 -85.33 11.76
N GLY A 193 4.15 -86.29 11.26
CA GLY A 193 4.43 -87.54 11.96
C GLY A 193 5.12 -87.36 13.33
N PHE A 194 5.81 -86.23 13.57
CA PHE A 194 6.40 -85.93 14.89
C PHE A 194 5.35 -85.47 15.92
N VAL A 195 4.21 -84.95 15.46
CA VAL A 195 3.18 -84.39 16.33
C VAL A 195 2.33 -85.52 16.90
N SER A 196 2.24 -85.60 18.23
CA SER A 196 1.42 -86.61 18.90
C SER A 196 -0.07 -86.38 18.61
N THR A 197 -0.76 -87.44 18.20
CA THR A 197 -2.23 -87.46 18.00
C THR A 197 -3.00 -88.00 19.22
N LYS A 198 -2.29 -88.27 20.32
CA LYS A 198 -2.89 -88.69 21.59
C LYS A 198 -3.45 -87.47 22.33
N TRP A 199 -4.71 -87.54 22.75
CA TRP A 199 -5.45 -86.51 23.48
C TRP A 199 -5.62 -86.88 24.95
#